data_AF-A0A2D4F6C0-F1
#
_entry.id   AF-A0A2D4F6C0-F1
#
_cell.length_a   1.000
_cell.length_b   1.000
_cell.length_c   1.000
_cell.angle_alpha   90.00
_cell.angle_beta   90.00
_cell.angle_gamma   90.00
#
_symmetry.space_group_name_H-M   'P 1'
#
loop_
_entity.id
_entity.type
_entity.pdbx_description
1 polymer ?
#
loop_
_entity_poly.entity_id
_entity_poly.type
_entity_poly.pdbx_seq_one_letter_code
_entity_poly.pdbx_strand_id
1 'polypeptide(L)'
;MWAYNRSEHPIFVNSPTLDIPSCRTLIVHKVMPGYSIKAFDYEKSCLLKHAPDLDYPDGPYDPNSVRISFAKGWGPCYSRQFITSCPCWLEILLSTNNR
;
A
#
# COMPACT_ATOMS: atom_id res chain seq x y z
N MET A 1 9.57 6.81 0.73
CA MET A 1 8.60 7.82 1.17
C MET A 1 7.95 7.37 2.48
N TRP A 2 7.74 8.30 3.41
CA TRP A 2 7.12 8.05 4.71
C TRP A 2 5.72 8.67 4.75
N ALA A 3 4.76 7.98 5.37
CA ALA A 3 3.44 8.50 5.68
C ALA A 3 3.35 8.74 7.20
N TYR A 4 3.13 9.99 7.61
CA TYR A 4 2.94 10.39 9.00
C TYR A 4 1.47 10.74 9.24
N ASN A 5 0.82 10.05 10.18
CA ASN A 5 -0.59 10.27 10.47
C ASN A 5 -0.78 11.45 11.44
N ARG A 6 -1.16 12.61 10.88
CA ARG A 6 -1.52 13.82 11.64
C ARG A 6 -3.01 13.94 11.96
N SER A 7 -3.83 12.99 11.52
CA SER A 7 -5.28 13.01 11.80
C SER A 7 -5.59 12.40 13.16
N GLU A 8 -6.80 12.63 13.67
CA GLU A 8 -7.29 12.02 14.92
C GLU A 8 -7.78 10.58 14.73
N HIS A 9 -7.76 10.07 13.50
CA HIS A 9 -8.28 8.75 13.15
C HIS A 9 -7.15 7.84 12.63
N PRO A 10 -7.26 6.51 12.73
CA PRO A 10 -6.30 5.63 12.09
C PRO A 10 -6.36 5.77 10.57
N ILE A 11 -5.20 5.68 9.91
CA ILE A 11 -5.11 5.45 8.47
C ILE A 11 -4.71 4.01 8.21
N PHE A 12 -5.05 3.49 7.05
CA PHE A 12 -4.75 2.13 6.65
C PHE A 12 -3.99 2.17 5.33
N VAL A 13 -2.83 1.53 5.27
CA VAL A 13 -1.85 1.69 4.20
C VAL A 13 -1.53 0.35 3.57
N ASN A 14 -1.59 0.29 2.24
CA ASN A 14 -1.12 -0.84 1.44
C ASN A 14 -0.09 -0.34 0.41
N SER A 15 0.99 -1.09 0.26
CA SER A 15 2.01 -0.83 -0.76
C SER A 15 2.76 -2.12 -1.10
N PRO A 16 3.07 -2.37 -2.38
CA PRO A 16 4.03 -3.37 -2.85
C PRO A 16 5.29 -3.51 -2.00
N THR A 17 5.88 -2.39 -1.59
CA THR A 17 7.18 -2.38 -0.90
C THR A 17 7.09 -2.66 0.60
N LEU A 18 5.86 -2.70 1.13
CA LEU A 18 5.54 -3.14 2.49
C LEU A 18 5.20 -4.63 2.56
N ASP A 19 4.93 -5.27 1.42
CA ASP A 19 4.58 -6.68 1.37
C ASP A 19 5.82 -7.57 1.56
N ILE A 20 5.57 -8.81 1.99
CA ILE A 20 6.61 -9.83 2.12
C ILE A 20 6.77 -10.49 0.73
N PRO A 21 8.00 -10.58 0.17
CA PRO A 21 8.24 -11.07 -1.19
C PRO A 21 7.69 -12.46 -1.54
N SER A 22 7.28 -13.26 -0.55
CA SER A 22 6.72 -14.60 -0.71
C SER A 22 5.23 -14.70 -0.38
N CYS A 23 4.60 -13.62 0.08
CA CYS A 23 3.22 -13.63 0.54
C CYS A 23 2.29 -12.99 -0.49
N ARG A 24 1.31 -13.76 -0.96
CA ARG A 24 0.30 -13.32 -1.94
C ARG A 24 -0.91 -12.64 -1.30
N THR A 25 -0.89 -12.45 0.02
CA THR A 25 -2.02 -11.88 0.77
C THR A 25 -1.93 -10.36 0.74
N LEU A 26 -3.03 -9.69 0.40
CA LEU A 26 -3.15 -8.24 0.53
C LEU A 26 -2.89 -7.81 1.99
N ILE A 27 -1.77 -7.13 2.25
CA ILE A 27 -1.44 -6.63 3.58
C ILE A 27 -1.83 -5.16 3.70
N VAL A 28 -2.66 -4.86 4.71
CA VAL A 28 -3.10 -3.50 5.02
C VAL A 28 -2.64 -3.14 6.43
N HIS A 29 -1.71 -2.20 6.52
CA HIS A 29 -1.10 -1.74 7.75
C HIS A 29 -1.92 -0.62 8.39
N LYS A 30 -2.37 -0.81 9.63
CA LYS A 30 -3.05 0.24 10.41
C LYS A 30 -2.01 1.15 11.06
N VAL A 31 -2.11 2.46 10.81
CA VAL A 31 -1.24 3.49 11.40
C VAL A 31 -2.08 4.40 12.29
N MET A 32 -1.79 4.38 13.59
CA MET A 32 -2.51 5.19 14.58
C MET A 32 -2.14 6.69 14.48
N PRO A 33 -3.00 7.59 14.99
CA PRO A 33 -2.66 9.01 15.14
C PRO A 33 -1.31 9.22 15.82
N GLY A 34 -0.45 10.07 15.25
CA GLY A 34 0.88 10.36 15.78
C GLY A 34 1.97 9.35 15.38
N TYR A 35 1.65 8.29 14.63
CA TYR A 35 2.62 7.30 14.16
C TYR A 35 2.98 7.51 12.69
N SER A 36 4.13 6.97 12.29
CA SER A 36 4.62 6.99 10.90
C SER A 36 4.91 5.58 10.39
N ILE A 37 4.79 5.39 9.08
CA ILE A 37 5.22 4.18 8.38
C ILE A 37 6.03 4.54 7.13
N LYS A 38 7.07 3.75 6.82
CA LYS A 38 7.81 3.86 5.55
C LYS A 38 6.94 3.27 4.43
N ALA A 39 5.93 4.02 4.01
CA ALA A 39 4.89 3.55 3.08
C ALA A 39 5.42 3.15 1.70
N PHE A 40 6.59 3.65 1.31
CA PHE A 40 7.25 3.25 0.07
C PHE A 40 8.77 3.18 0.19
N ASP A 41 9.38 2.14 -0.35
CA ASP A 41 10.83 1.97 -0.44
C ASP A 41 11.29 1.92 -1.91
N TYR A 42 12.04 2.94 -2.34
CA TYR A 42 12.50 3.08 -3.73
C TYR A 42 13.43 1.95 -4.15
N GLU A 43 14.34 1.51 -3.27
CA GLU A 43 15.27 0.42 -3.59
C GLU A 43 14.51 -0.89 -3.76
N LYS A 44 13.56 -1.17 -2.86
CA LYS A 44 12.70 -2.38 -2.99
C LYS A 44 11.82 -2.32 -4.23
N SER A 45 11.26 -1.16 -4.57
CA SER A 45 10.44 -1.01 -5.78
C SER A 45 11.24 -1.33 -7.05
N CYS A 46 12.50 -0.89 -7.12
CA CYS A 46 13.39 -1.29 -8.21
C CYS A 46 13.55 -2.81 -8.29
N LEU A 47 13.74 -3.51 -7.17
CA LEU A 47 13.84 -4.97 -7.16
C LEU A 47 12.53 -5.64 -7.63
N LEU A 48 11.38 -5.13 -7.18
CA LEU A 48 10.07 -5.66 -7.56
C LEU A 48 9.76 -5.51 -9.06
N LYS A 49 10.28 -4.46 -9.72
CA LYS A 49 10.15 -4.28 -11.18
C LYS A 49 10.96 -5.29 -12.00
N HIS A 50 12.05 -5.80 -11.43
CA HIS A 50 12.93 -6.77 -12.09
C HIS A 50 12.62 -8.21 -11.67
N ALA A 51 11.69 -8.41 -10.74
CA ALA A 51 11.20 -9.73 -10.38
C ALA A 51 10.39 -10.29 -11.56
N PRO A 52 10.81 -11.42 -12.15
CA PRO A 52 10.11 -12.01 -13.29
C PRO A 52 8.70 -12.43 -12.86
N ASP A 53 7.70 -12.04 -13.67
CA ASP A 53 6.28 -12.38 -13.62
C ASP A 53 5.89 -13.27 -12.43
N LEU A 54 5.73 -12.65 -11.26
CA LEU A 54 4.76 -13.19 -10.32
C LEU A 54 3.43 -12.99 -11.02
N ASP A 55 2.87 -14.06 -11.59
CA ASP A 55 1.49 -14.11 -12.07
C ASP A 55 0.60 -13.46 -11.00
N TYR A 56 0.26 -12.18 -11.17
CA TYR A 56 -0.69 -11.47 -10.34
C TYR A 56 -2.05 -11.81 -10.94
N PRO A 57 -2.83 -12.74 -10.34
CA PRO A 57 -4.07 -13.21 -10.96
C PRO A 57 -5.15 -12.11 -11.02
N ASP A 58 -5.02 -11.05 -10.22
CA ASP A 58 -6.03 -10.02 -10.02
C ASP A 58 -5.64 -8.65 -10.62
N GLY A 59 -5.41 -8.62 -11.93
CA GLY A 59 -5.34 -7.39 -12.71
C GLY A 59 -4.01 -6.62 -12.67
N PRO A 60 -3.96 -5.39 -13.23
CA PRO A 60 -2.71 -4.64 -13.35
C PRO A 60 -2.16 -4.26 -11.97
N TYR A 61 -0.99 -4.82 -11.64
CA TYR A 61 -0.21 -4.50 -10.47
C TYR A 61 0.80 -3.39 -10.78
N ASP A 62 0.69 -2.24 -10.10
CA ASP A 62 1.69 -1.17 -10.19
C ASP A 62 2.62 -1.23 -8.96
N PRO A 63 3.90 -1.61 -9.13
CA PRO A 63 4.87 -1.67 -8.03
C PRO A 63 5.21 -0.28 -7.44
N ASN A 64 4.74 0.80 -8.05
CA ASN A 64 4.91 2.18 -7.59
C ASN A 64 3.66 2.78 -6.94
N SER A 65 2.58 2.00 -6.79
CA SER A 65 1.33 2.47 -6.18
C SER A 65 1.35 2.34 -4.66
N VAL A 66 0.90 3.37 -3.96
CA VAL A 66 0.60 3.32 -2.51
C VAL A 66 -0.86 3.70 -2.32
N ARG A 67 -1.60 2.85 -1.61
CA ARG A 67 -3.01 3.03 -1.34
C ARG A 67 -3.25 3.32 0.12
N ILE A 68 -3.99 4.38 0.41
CA ILE A 68 -4.28 4.82 1.78
C ILE A 68 -5.77 5.06 1.95
N SER A 69 -6.40 4.45 2.95
CA SER A 69 -7.75 4.80 3.38
C SER A 69 -7.74 5.50 4.74
N PHE A 70 -8.73 6.37 4.94
CA PHE A 70 -8.87 7.16 6.15
C PHE A 70 -9.98 6.60 7.03
N ALA A 71 -9.72 6.46 8.33
CA ALA A 71 -10.62 5.98 9.38
C ALA A 71 -11.16 4.55 9.25
N LYS A 72 -11.24 3.97 8.05
CA LYS A 72 -11.81 2.63 7.77
C LYS A 72 -10.79 1.74 7.08
N GLY A 73 -10.53 0.56 7.65
CA GLY A 73 -9.67 -0.45 7.04
C GLY A 73 -10.39 -1.33 6.01
N TRP A 74 -9.61 -2.04 5.21
CA TRP A 74 -10.07 -3.02 4.24
C TRP A 74 -9.14 -4.24 4.19
N GLY A 75 -9.58 -5.32 3.54
CA GLY A 75 -8.84 -6.58 3.39
C GLY A 75 -9.43 -7.72 4.24
N PRO A 76 -8.75 -8.88 4.29
CA PRO A 76 -9.30 -10.11 4.87
C PRO A 76 -9.74 -10.02 6.33
N CYS A 77 -9.13 -9.10 7.10
CA CYS A 77 -9.43 -8.89 8.52
C CYS A 77 -10.51 -7.82 8.77
N TYR A 78 -11.16 -7.30 7.73
CA TYR A 78 -12.15 -6.24 7.81
C TYR A 78 -13.43 -6.62 7.06
N SER A 79 -14.54 -5.95 7.37
CA SER A 79 -15.79 -6.15 6.63
C SER A 79 -15.70 -5.66 5.17
N ARG A 80 -14.86 -4.67 4.91
CA ARG A 80 -14.59 -4.12 3.57
C ARG A 80 -13.49 -4.95 2.93
N GLN A 81 -13.78 -5.66 1.84
CA GLN A 81 -12.76 -6.47 1.16
C GLN A 81 -11.88 -5.65 0.22
N PHE A 82 -12.42 -4.61 -0.40
CA PHE A 82 -11.73 -3.78 -1.38
C PHE A 82 -11.60 -2.33 -0.89
N ILE A 83 -10.52 -1.65 -1.29
CA ILE A 83 -10.31 -0.24 -0.91
C ILE A 83 -11.41 0.68 -1.47
N THR A 84 -11.99 0.35 -2.62
CA THR A 84 -13.13 1.07 -3.22
C THR A 84 -14.39 0.99 -2.36
N SER A 85 -14.45 0.05 -1.41
CA SER A 85 -15.51 0.01 -0.40
C SER A 85 -15.27 1.02 0.73
N CYS A 86 -14.10 1.64 0.85
CA CYS A 86 -13.82 2.66 1.86
C CYS A 86 -14.40 4.03 1.44
N PRO A 87 -14.97 4.79 2.38
CA PRO A 87 -15.65 6.05 2.07
C PRO A 87 -14.70 7.18 1.65
N CYS A 88 -13.45 7.14 2.10
CA CYS A 88 -12.42 8.11 1.76
C CYS A 88 -11.08 7.38 1.67
N TRP A 89 -10.46 7.46 0.50
CA TRP A 89 -9.18 6.84 0.21
C TRP A 89 -8.48 7.58 -0.93
N LEU A 90 -7.19 7.32 -1.09
CA LEU A 90 -6.38 7.83 -2.19
C LEU A 90 -5.41 6.76 -2.70
N GLU A 91 -5.02 6.91 -3.94
CA GLU A 91 -3.93 6.16 -4.58
C GLU A 91 -2.84 7.16 -4.98
N ILE A 92 -1.62 6.90 -4.53
CA ILE A 92 -0.43 7.70 -4.84
C ILE A 92 0.38 6.91 -5.85
N LEU A 93 0.56 7.48 -7.04
CA LEU A 93 1.39 6.92 -8.09
C LEU A 93 2.75 7.61 -8.07
N LEU A 94 3.81 6.85 -7.79
CA LEU A 94 5.16 7.38 -7.67
C LEU A 94 5.91 7.25 -9.01
N SER A 95 6.13 8.38 -9.68
CA SER A 95 7.00 8.42 -10.85
C SER A 95 8.46 8.18 -10.42
N THR A 96 9.04 7.11 -10.94
CA THR A 96 10.46 6.77 -10.78
C THR A 96 11.16 7.11 -12.09
N ASN A 97 11.26 8.41 -12.39
CA ASN A 97 12.11 8.88 -13.48
C ASN A 97 13.58 8.74 -13.03
N ASN A 98 14.22 7.65 -13.43
CA ASN A 98 15.67 7.52 -13.36
C ASN A 98 16.30 8.56 -14.31
N ARG A 99 16.81 9.65 -13.76
CA ARG A 99 17.88 10.43 -14.40
C ARG A 99 19.22 9.94 -13.90
#